data_AF-A0A3N5L5E2-F1
#
_entry.id   AF-A0A3N5L5E2-F1
#
_cell.length_a   1.000
_cell.length_b   1.000
_cell.length_c   1.000
_cell.angle_alpha   90.00
_cell.angle_beta   90.00
_cell.angle_gamma   90.00
#
_symmetry.space_group_name_H-M   'P 1'
#
loop_
_entity.id
_entity.type
_entity.pdbx_description
1 polymer ?
#
loop_
_entity_poly.entity_id
_entity_poly.type
_entity_poly.pdbx_seq_one_letter_code
_entity_poly.pdbx_strand_id
1 'polypeptide(L)'
;MQTVAIVGVGLIGGSFALALKKAGFGGRIIGVSSPRTLEAARARGAIDQAASLKEAVPVADLVYLAQPIRRILDTIEEIDPLLKPGALVTDAGSTKSEIVAHAGRFIRAAQFLGGHPMAGKEQRGAEAADPDLFAGRTYVLTPRSP
;
A
#
# COMPACT_ATOMS: atom_id res chain seq x y z
N MET A 1 -14.07 -1.78 -7.37
CA MET A 1 -12.74 -2.23 -6.91
C MET A 1 -12.82 -3.70 -6.51
N GLN A 2 -12.03 -4.57 -7.12
CA GLN A 2 -12.01 -6.02 -6.89
C GLN A 2 -10.62 -6.53 -6.46
N THR A 3 -9.52 -5.86 -6.83
CA THR A 3 -8.16 -6.26 -6.44
C THR A 3 -7.37 -5.09 -5.85
N VAL A 4 -6.75 -5.33 -4.69
CA VAL A 4 -5.82 -4.40 -4.03
C VAL A 4 -4.43 -5.03 -3.98
N ALA A 5 -3.42 -4.33 -4.47
CA ALA A 5 -2.01 -4.68 -4.29
C ALA A 5 -1.40 -3.85 -3.16
N ILE A 6 -0.77 -4.50 -2.19
CA ILE A 6 -0.08 -3.85 -1.08
C ILE A 6 1.41 -4.11 -1.23
N VAL A 7 2.17 -3.05 -1.52
CA VAL A 7 3.62 -3.10 -1.66
C VAL A 7 4.25 -2.72 -0.32
N GLY A 8 4.84 -3.69 0.37
CA GLY A 8 5.30 -3.58 1.75
C GLY A 8 4.24 -4.01 2.77
N VAL A 9 4.06 -5.32 2.94
CA VAL A 9 3.11 -5.90 3.92
C VAL A 9 3.70 -6.03 5.34
N GLY A 10 4.41 -5.00 5.83
CA GLY A 10 4.90 -4.92 7.22
C GLY A 10 3.79 -4.52 8.19
N LEU A 11 4.12 -3.78 9.27
CA LEU A 11 3.13 -3.30 10.23
C LEU A 11 2.03 -2.48 9.54
N ILE A 12 2.41 -1.43 8.79
CA ILE A 12 1.44 -0.50 8.18
C ILE A 12 0.65 -1.19 7.07
N GLY A 13 1.33 -1.82 6.10
CA GLY A 13 0.65 -2.50 4.99
C GLY A 13 -0.20 -3.69 5.44
N GLY A 14 0.28 -4.49 6.40
CA GLY A 14 -0.49 -5.59 6.98
C GLY A 14 -1.72 -5.09 7.75
N SER A 15 -1.57 -4.01 8.54
CA SER A 15 -2.68 -3.41 9.27
C SER A 15 -3.71 -2.81 8.32
N PHE A 16 -3.28 -2.20 7.21
CA PHE A 16 -4.18 -1.70 6.17
C PHE A 16 -4.99 -2.83 5.55
N ALA A 17 -4.33 -3.95 5.24
CA ALA A 17 -4.99 -5.12 4.69
C ALA A 17 -6.04 -5.71 5.64
N LEU A 18 -5.69 -5.85 6.92
CA LEU A 18 -6.59 -6.35 7.96
C LEU A 18 -7.76 -5.39 8.24
N ALA A 19 -7.50 -4.08 8.30
CA ALA A 19 -8.53 -3.07 8.45
C ALA A 19 -9.50 -3.07 7.26
N LEU A 20 -8.98 -3.23 6.04
CA LEU A 20 -9.78 -3.32 4.82
C LEU A 20 -10.70 -4.55 4.83
N LYS A 21 -10.17 -5.72 5.24
CA LYS A 21 -10.97 -6.94 5.46
C LYS A 21 -12.02 -6.75 6.55
N LYS A 22 -11.65 -6.16 7.70
CA LYS A 22 -12.57 -5.84 8.80
C LYS A 22 -13.71 -4.91 8.37
N ALA A 23 -13.43 -3.97 7.47
CA ALA A 23 -14.42 -3.08 6.88
C ALA A 23 -15.36 -3.75 5.85
N GLY A 24 -15.21 -5.06 5.61
CA GLY A 24 -16.09 -5.84 4.72
C GLY A 24 -15.66 -5.87 3.26
N PHE A 25 -14.40 -5.55 2.94
CA PHE A 25 -13.91 -5.70 1.58
C PHE A 25 -13.89 -7.18 1.15
N GLY A 26 -14.76 -7.54 0.21
CA GLY A 26 -14.87 -8.90 -0.34
C GLY A 26 -13.99 -9.19 -1.56
N GLY A 27 -13.11 -8.26 -1.94
CA GLY A 27 -12.19 -8.46 -3.04
C GLY A 27 -10.89 -9.17 -2.63
N ARG A 28 -9.97 -9.30 -3.58
CA ARG A 28 -8.67 -9.96 -3.39
C ARG A 28 -7.60 -8.96 -2.96
N ILE A 29 -6.80 -9.33 -1.96
CA ILE A 29 -5.62 -8.59 -1.52
C ILE A 29 -4.34 -9.36 -1.90
N ILE A 30 -3.50 -8.73 -2.72
CA ILE A 30 -2.20 -9.27 -3.15
C ILE A 30 -1.08 -8.54 -2.39
N GLY A 31 -0.23 -9.29 -1.70
CA GLY A 31 0.95 -8.76 -1.01
C GLY A 31 2.23 -8.85 -1.83
N VAL A 32 3.02 -7.78 -1.81
CA VAL A 32 4.38 -7.73 -2.38
C VAL A 32 5.36 -7.36 -1.26
N SER A 33 6.25 -8.27 -0.89
CA SER A 33 7.28 -8.05 0.15
C SER A 33 8.35 -9.15 0.09
N SER A 34 9.25 -9.20 1.07
CA SER A 34 10.18 -10.33 1.23
C SER A 34 9.42 -11.63 1.54
N PRO A 35 9.96 -12.81 1.16
CA PRO A 35 9.31 -14.10 1.43
C PRO A 35 8.89 -14.28 2.89
N ARG A 36 9.79 -13.98 3.83
CA ARG A 36 9.51 -14.05 5.28
C ARG A 36 8.33 -13.18 5.69
N THR A 37 8.26 -11.94 5.19
CA THR A 37 7.15 -11.03 5.52
C THR A 37 5.84 -11.50 4.89
N LEU A 38 5.89 -12.08 3.69
CA LEU A 38 4.71 -12.63 3.02
C LEU A 38 4.14 -13.83 3.77
N GLU A 39 4.98 -14.72 4.27
CA GLU A 39 4.56 -15.83 5.13
C GLU A 39 3.84 -15.33 6.39
N ALA A 40 4.43 -14.37 7.10
CA ALA A 40 3.83 -13.76 8.28
C ALA A 40 2.50 -13.05 7.97
N ALA A 41 2.45 -12.28 6.88
CA ALA A 41 1.22 -11.59 6.46
C ALA A 41 0.10 -12.58 6.11
N ARG A 42 0.43 -13.69 5.44
CA ARG A 42 -0.53 -14.75 5.13
C ARG A 42 -1.01 -15.46 6.40
N ALA A 43 -0.10 -15.77 7.34
CA ALA A 43 -0.45 -16.38 8.61
C ALA A 43 -1.39 -15.49 9.46
N ARG A 44 -1.27 -14.17 9.33
CA ARG A 44 -2.17 -13.18 9.96
C ARG A 44 -3.50 -13.00 9.22
N GLY A 45 -3.67 -13.61 8.05
CA GLY A 45 -4.85 -13.41 7.19
C GLY A 45 -4.90 -12.03 6.53
N ALA A 46 -3.77 -11.31 6.47
CA ALA A 46 -3.70 -9.97 5.90
C ALA A 46 -3.83 -10.00 4.36
N ILE A 47 -3.25 -11.01 3.71
CA ILE A 47 -3.23 -11.15 2.25
C ILE A 47 -3.83 -12.48 1.80
N ASP A 48 -4.41 -12.48 0.60
CA ASP A 48 -4.96 -13.69 -0.04
C ASP A 48 -3.93 -14.35 -0.97
N GLN A 49 -3.06 -13.54 -1.57
CA GLN A 49 -2.03 -13.98 -2.51
C GLN A 49 -0.72 -13.23 -2.26
N ALA A 50 0.40 -13.94 -2.36
CA ALA A 50 1.73 -13.35 -2.46
C ALA A 50 2.15 -13.32 -3.93
N ALA A 51 2.74 -12.22 -4.39
CA ALA A 51 3.20 -12.08 -5.77
C ALA A 51 4.38 -11.09 -5.87
N SER A 52 5.07 -11.10 -7.00
CA SER A 52 6.01 -10.04 -7.35
C SER A 52 5.29 -8.74 -7.72
N LEU A 53 6.02 -7.63 -7.75
CA LEU A 53 5.48 -6.34 -8.17
C LEU A 53 4.89 -6.41 -9.60
N LYS A 54 5.59 -7.10 -10.50
CA LYS A 54 5.20 -7.25 -11.92
C LYS A 54 3.95 -8.10 -12.12
N GLU A 55 3.62 -8.97 -11.17
CA GLU A 55 2.40 -9.77 -11.21
C GLU A 55 1.22 -9.06 -10.52
N ALA A 56 1.49 -8.32 -9.43
CA ALA A 56 0.45 -7.69 -8.62
C ALA A 56 -0.11 -6.40 -9.24
N VAL A 57 0.77 -5.54 -9.75
CA VAL A 57 0.39 -4.19 -10.22
C VAL A 57 -0.54 -4.21 -11.44
N PRO A 58 -0.32 -5.04 -12.48
CA PRO A 58 -1.17 -5.03 -13.69
C PRO A 58 -2.63 -5.43 -13.46
N VAL A 59 -2.94 -6.09 -12.36
CA VAL A 59 -4.29 -6.56 -12.04
C VAL A 59 -4.96 -5.75 -10.93
N ALA A 60 -4.23 -4.83 -10.30
CA ALA A 60 -4.71 -4.07 -9.15
C ALA A 60 -5.55 -2.86 -9.57
N ASP A 61 -6.69 -2.66 -8.91
CA ASP A 61 -7.48 -1.43 -8.99
C ASP A 61 -6.93 -0.36 -8.01
N LEU A 62 -6.29 -0.81 -6.93
CA LEU A 62 -5.62 0.02 -5.94
C LEU A 62 -4.22 -0.55 -5.65
N VAL A 63 -3.20 0.30 -5.75
CA VAL A 63 -1.83 0.01 -5.30
C VAL A 63 -1.53 0.84 -4.07
N TYR A 64 -1.28 0.18 -2.93
CA TYR A 64 -0.97 0.80 -1.64
C TYR A 64 0.52 0.62 -1.31
N LEU A 65 1.28 1.72 -1.29
CA LEU A 65 2.72 1.73 -1.05
C LEU A 65 3.02 1.98 0.43
N ALA A 66 3.48 0.95 1.14
CA ALA A 66 3.73 0.97 2.59
C ALA A 66 5.17 0.59 2.97
N GLN A 67 6.09 0.72 2.02
CA GLN A 67 7.53 0.54 2.23
C GLN A 67 8.17 1.78 2.90
N PRO A 68 9.44 1.70 3.35
CA PRO A 68 10.21 2.90 3.69
C PRO A 68 10.24 3.91 2.53
N ILE A 69 10.28 5.21 2.84
CA ILE A 69 10.14 6.31 1.85
C ILE A 69 11.00 6.10 0.61
N ARG A 70 12.30 5.83 0.77
CA ARG A 70 13.21 5.62 -0.38
C ARG A 70 12.72 4.52 -1.32
N ARG A 71 12.19 3.42 -0.78
CA ARG A 71 11.62 2.33 -1.58
C ARG A 71 10.27 2.69 -2.21
N ILE A 72 9.48 3.57 -1.59
CA ILE A 72 8.28 4.11 -2.22
C ILE A 72 8.66 4.89 -3.48
N LEU A 73 9.69 5.75 -3.41
CA LEU A 73 10.17 6.50 -4.57
C LEU A 73 10.67 5.56 -5.68
N ASP A 74 11.55 4.60 -5.34
CA ASP A 74 12.02 3.58 -6.30
C ASP A 74 10.83 2.85 -6.98
N THR A 75 9.81 2.49 -6.19
CA THR A 75 8.64 1.76 -6.70
C THR A 75 7.79 2.64 -7.61
N ILE A 76 7.62 3.93 -7.30
CA ILE A 76 6.88 4.88 -8.13
C ILE A 76 7.47 4.96 -9.55
N GLU A 77 8.81 4.93 -9.67
CA GLU A 77 9.48 4.93 -10.97
C GLU A 77 9.24 3.62 -11.76
N GLU A 78 9.17 2.48 -11.07
CA GLU A 78 9.03 1.16 -11.69
C GLU A 78 7.59 0.84 -12.15
N ILE A 79 6.58 1.29 -11.40
CA ILE A 79 5.21 0.77 -11.58
C ILE A 79 4.40 1.42 -12.69
N ASP A 80 4.71 2.64 -13.13
CA ASP A 80 3.89 3.35 -14.12
C ASP A 80 3.54 2.53 -15.39
N PRO A 81 4.50 1.86 -16.07
CA PRO A 81 4.18 1.05 -17.26
C PRO A 81 3.40 -0.23 -16.94
N LEU A 82 3.29 -0.62 -15.67
CA LEU A 82 2.58 -1.81 -15.22
C LEU A 82 1.16 -1.49 -14.76
N LEU A 83 0.82 -0.22 -14.52
CA LEU A 83 -0.45 0.15 -13.90
C LEU A 83 -1.62 -0.19 -14.81
N LYS A 84 -2.63 -0.81 -14.21
CA LYS A 84 -3.94 -0.98 -14.85
C LYS A 84 -4.56 0.40 -15.14
N PRO A 85 -5.11 0.64 -16.36
CA PRO A 85 -5.84 1.86 -16.65
C PRO A 85 -6.95 2.12 -15.64
N GLY A 86 -6.98 3.34 -15.08
CA GLY A 86 -7.96 3.74 -14.07
C GLY A 86 -7.65 3.26 -12.64
N ALA A 87 -6.49 2.64 -12.40
CA ALA A 87 -6.06 2.33 -11.05
C ALA A 87 -5.79 3.58 -10.21
N LEU A 88 -5.93 3.44 -8.89
CA LEU A 88 -5.46 4.41 -7.91
C LEU A 88 -4.14 3.93 -7.30
N VAL A 89 -3.15 4.81 -7.24
CA VAL A 89 -1.94 4.61 -6.44
C VAL A 89 -2.02 5.53 -5.22
N THR A 90 -1.77 4.97 -4.04
CA THR A 90 -1.66 5.72 -2.79
C THR A 90 -0.48 5.19 -1.99
N ASP A 91 -0.03 5.97 -1.01
CA ASP A 91 1.05 5.57 -0.12
C ASP A 91 0.71 5.77 1.36
N ALA A 92 1.65 5.37 2.21
CA ALA A 92 1.61 5.54 3.66
C ALA A 92 2.88 6.20 4.24
N GLY A 93 3.73 6.75 3.38
CA GLY A 93 5.02 7.33 3.78
C GLY A 93 4.85 8.58 4.65
N SER A 94 5.85 8.86 5.50
CA SER A 94 5.73 9.98 6.44
C SER A 94 5.92 11.36 5.80
N THR A 95 6.64 11.46 4.68
CA THR A 95 6.93 12.70 3.97
C THR A 95 6.03 12.87 2.75
N LYS A 96 5.16 13.88 2.71
CA LYS A 96 4.19 14.07 1.60
C LYS A 96 4.70 14.92 0.45
N SER A 97 5.38 16.03 0.73
CA SER A 97 5.84 16.93 -0.34
C SER A 97 6.75 16.22 -1.33
N GLU A 98 7.69 15.40 -0.83
CA GLU A 98 8.61 14.62 -1.67
C GLU A 98 7.86 13.55 -2.48
N ILE A 99 7.06 12.71 -1.84
CA ILE A 99 6.37 11.59 -2.48
C ILE A 99 5.37 12.09 -3.54
N VAL A 100 4.57 13.12 -3.21
CA VAL A 100 3.58 13.68 -4.15
C VAL A 100 4.26 14.36 -5.33
N ALA A 101 5.33 15.13 -5.10
CA ALA A 101 6.10 15.74 -6.19
C ALA A 101 6.73 14.68 -7.10
N HIS A 102 7.26 13.61 -6.51
CA HIS A 102 7.89 12.51 -7.24
C HIS A 102 6.86 11.72 -8.06
N ALA A 103 5.73 11.31 -7.46
CA ALA A 103 4.62 10.72 -8.19
C ALA A 103 4.10 11.65 -9.30
N GLY A 104 4.13 12.96 -9.04
CA GLY A 104 3.83 14.00 -10.03
C GLY A 104 4.73 13.96 -11.27
N ARG A 105 5.94 13.41 -11.17
CA ARG A 105 6.88 13.29 -12.30
C ARG A 105 6.74 11.97 -13.04
N PHE A 106 6.47 10.87 -12.33
CA PHE A 106 6.53 9.52 -12.90
C PHE A 106 5.18 8.88 -13.19
N ILE A 107 4.17 9.08 -12.34
CA ILE A 107 2.86 8.45 -12.55
C ILE A 107 2.07 9.25 -13.60
N ARG A 108 1.73 8.56 -14.70
CA ARG A 108 0.99 9.06 -15.87
C ARG A 108 -0.17 8.14 -16.23
N ALA A 109 -0.02 6.84 -16.05
CA ALA A 109 -1.03 5.84 -16.42
C ALA A 109 -2.20 5.71 -15.42
N ALA A 110 -2.05 6.31 -14.23
CA ALA A 110 -2.98 6.16 -13.10
C ALA A 110 -3.18 7.48 -12.32
N GLN A 111 -4.14 7.48 -11.41
CA GLN A 111 -4.26 8.55 -10.41
C GLN A 111 -3.33 8.28 -9.24
N PHE A 112 -2.77 9.34 -8.64
CA PHE A 112 -2.00 9.27 -7.40
C PHE A 112 -2.64 10.14 -6.31
N LEU A 113 -2.83 9.57 -5.12
CA LEU A 113 -3.27 10.27 -3.92
C LEU A 113 -2.28 9.99 -2.79
N GLY A 114 -1.53 10.99 -2.34
CA GLY A 114 -0.58 10.78 -1.24
C GLY A 114 -1.29 10.57 0.09
N GLY A 115 -0.82 9.65 0.91
CA GLY A 115 -1.46 9.26 2.16
C GLY A 115 -0.51 9.13 3.35
N HIS A 116 -0.87 9.63 4.53
CA HIS A 116 -0.09 9.47 5.76
C HIS A 116 -1.02 9.08 6.90
N PRO A 117 -1.06 7.79 7.30
CA PRO A 117 -1.68 7.40 8.56
C PRO A 117 -0.83 7.88 9.73
N MET A 118 -1.37 8.73 10.61
CA MET A 118 -0.70 9.13 11.85
C MET A 118 -0.88 8.05 12.93
N ALA A 119 -0.41 6.86 12.60
CA ALA A 119 -0.53 5.66 13.41
C ALA A 119 0.74 4.81 13.28
N GLY A 120 1.08 4.10 14.36
CA GLY A 120 2.25 3.24 14.42
C GLY A 120 2.34 2.52 15.76
N LYS A 121 3.23 1.54 15.82
CA LYS A 121 3.59 0.81 17.04
C LYS A 121 5.10 0.68 17.11
N GLU A 122 5.64 0.48 18.31
CA GLU A 122 7.06 0.15 18.50
C GLU A 122 7.41 -1.21 17.89
N GLN A 123 6.46 -2.14 17.92
CA GLN A 123 6.56 -3.45 17.30
C GLN A 123 6.61 -3.33 15.78
N ARG A 124 7.36 -4.22 15.14
CA ARG A 124 7.60 -4.22 13.68
C ARG A 124 7.12 -5.52 13.06
N GLY A 125 7.04 -5.52 11.73
CA GLY A 125 6.70 -6.72 10.96
C GLY A 125 5.19 -6.93 10.79
N ALA A 126 4.85 -7.91 9.95
CA ALA A 126 3.46 -8.26 9.64
C ALA A 126 2.79 -8.94 10.85
N GLU A 127 3.57 -9.59 11.70
CA GLU A 127 3.14 -10.26 12.92
C GLU A 127 2.45 -9.29 13.88
N ALA A 128 2.91 -8.05 13.92
CA ALA A 128 2.36 -6.97 14.74
C ALA A 128 1.19 -6.22 14.09
N ALA A 129 0.78 -6.61 12.87
CA ALA A 129 -0.31 -5.96 12.16
C ALA A 129 -1.64 -6.06 12.93
N ASP A 130 -2.37 -4.96 12.95
CA ASP A 130 -3.57 -4.76 13.76
C ASP A 130 -4.69 -4.16 12.91
N PRO A 131 -5.87 -4.82 12.80
CA PRO A 131 -7.01 -4.27 12.06
C PRO A 131 -7.51 -2.92 12.59
N ASP A 132 -7.21 -2.58 13.84
CA ASP A 132 -7.65 -1.34 14.49
C ASP A 132 -6.56 -0.28 14.57
N LEU A 133 -5.40 -0.49 13.91
CA LEU A 133 -4.25 0.43 14.00
C LEU A 133 -4.62 1.89 13.69
N PHE A 134 -5.51 2.10 12.72
CA PHE A 134 -5.92 3.42 12.26
C PHE A 134 -7.21 3.94 12.90
N ALA A 135 -7.89 3.13 13.73
CA ALA A 135 -9.16 3.50 14.33
C ALA A 135 -9.00 4.73 15.25
N GLY A 136 -9.80 5.78 15.00
CA GLY A 136 -9.72 7.03 15.75
C GLY A 136 -8.43 7.83 15.54
N ARG A 137 -7.63 7.51 14.51
CA ARG A 137 -6.38 8.21 14.18
C ARG A 137 -6.56 9.08 12.93
N THR A 138 -5.81 10.18 12.89
CA THR A 138 -5.75 11.04 11.70
C THR A 138 -5.11 10.30 10.53
N TYR A 139 -5.72 10.40 9.35
CA TYR A 139 -5.15 9.97 8.09
C TYR A 139 -5.10 11.18 7.15
N VAL A 140 -3.90 11.70 6.88
CA VAL A 140 -3.74 12.86 5.99
C VAL A 140 -3.75 12.39 4.54
N LEU A 141 -4.55 13.06 3.71
CA LEU A 141 -4.59 12.86 2.27
C LEU A 141 -4.06 14.11 1.56
N THR A 142 -3.24 13.90 0.55
CA THR A 142 -2.55 14.96 -0.20
C THR A 142 -2.75 14.73 -1.70
N PRO A 143 -3.80 15.33 -2.29
CA PRO A 143 -4.02 15.22 -3.73
C PRO A 143 -2.92 15.97 -4.49
N ARG A 144 -2.67 15.56 -5.73
CA ARG A 144 -1.66 16.20 -6.61
C ARG A 144 -2.05 17.63 -7.01
N SER A 145 -3.31 17.98 -6.93
CA SER A 145 -3.84 19.33 -7.13
C SER A 145 -4.98 19.55 -6.14
N PRO A 146 -5.10 20.77 -5.56
CA PRO A 146 -6.19 21.11 -4.66
C PRO A 146 -7.56 21.04 -5.34
#